data_AF-A0A086Q635-F1
#
_entry.id   AF-A0A086Q635-F1
#
_cell.length_a   1.000
_cell.length_b   1.000
_cell.length_c   1.000
_cell.angle_alpha   90.00
_cell.angle_beta   90.00
_cell.angle_gamma   90.00
#
_symmetry.space_group_name_H-M   'P 1'
#
loop_
_entity.id
_entity.type
_entity.pdbx_description
1 polymer ?
#
loop_
_entity_poly.entity_id
_entity_poly.type
_entity_poly.pdbx_seq_one_letter_code
_entity_poly.pdbx_strand_id
1 'polypeptide(L)'
;RCDHSKLVVSLPSGGRSEFGMTAGDAEESEAESGGMGAKARLSLAQFHVRSSLSSLPAPQNEIERALPNEDDLAAAEDGFADDQEEDMEDVLERQRAAAEAARQAEWRRQSQAVQRHLPRPLLLPESALSRDGLGFFPSTFDDEQQIQTLILQREDEEEGGAFTKQGDAQRVGRRKAKAAEVARRLKEAEKLINEEVMVLLANDALKHPIKGGKAPSSVPQLEKLDDDLLHEAREMLRCEAELMQHQSEVATEGHLDQDRVARIFDDAQDAFIFSPSAKKFVLYQSLPGSERAEALKRQFEDLKKQVEATANRVKKAEKKYSVLTKGYETKATSLIERLEETYRDFELQAATLAAFQALRDRELPAIEKRKQEQQALVLREREKHLWMQRRYAALQRQKEELQALLAAAPASQALTSSEAMANGTSEEAKKADQETEE
;
A
#
# COMPACT_ATOMS: atom_id res chain seq x y z
N ARG A 1 18.11 9.98 26.60
CA ARG A 1 16.67 9.63 26.77
C ARG A 1 15.93 10.46 25.73
N CYS A 2 15.51 9.95 24.58
CA CYS A 2 15.01 8.61 24.29
C CYS A 2 15.54 8.10 22.94
N ASP A 3 15.87 6.80 22.94
CA ASP A 3 16.26 6.01 21.79
C ASP A 3 15.05 5.69 20.90
N HIS A 4 15.22 5.77 19.58
CA HIS A 4 14.29 5.18 18.61
C HIS A 4 14.95 3.93 18.02
N SER A 5 14.83 2.83 18.78
CA SER A 5 15.05 1.47 18.30
C SER A 5 14.03 1.14 17.22
N LYS A 6 14.49 1.00 15.97
CA LYS A 6 13.72 0.41 14.87
C LYS A 6 13.52 -1.07 15.15
N LEU A 7 12.29 -1.45 15.53
CA LEU A 7 11.82 -2.83 15.50
C LEU A 7 11.65 -3.27 14.05
N VAL A 8 12.60 -4.06 13.56
CA VAL A 8 12.47 -4.84 12.33
C VAL A 8 11.62 -6.06 12.68
N VAL A 9 10.34 -6.05 12.27
CA VAL A 9 9.47 -7.23 12.32
C VAL A 9 9.71 -8.01 11.03
N SER A 10 10.39 -9.15 11.16
CA SER A 10 10.49 -10.17 10.11
C SER A 10 9.14 -10.87 9.95
N LEU A 11 8.48 -10.68 8.81
CA LEU A 11 7.36 -11.52 8.39
C LEU A 11 7.90 -12.82 7.77
N PRO A 12 7.27 -13.98 8.03
CA PRO A 12 7.69 -15.26 7.46
C PRO A 12 7.43 -15.29 5.95
N SER A 13 8.41 -15.85 5.24
CA SER A 13 8.39 -16.18 3.82
C SER A 13 7.25 -17.14 3.49
N GLY A 14 6.12 -16.58 3.07
CA GLY A 14 5.08 -17.33 2.38
C GLY A 14 5.61 -17.84 1.05
N GLY A 15 5.74 -19.16 0.92
CA GLY A 15 6.11 -19.85 -0.31
C GLY A 15 5.18 -19.46 -1.46
N ARG A 16 5.75 -18.76 -2.45
CA ARG A 16 5.11 -18.55 -3.74
C ARG A 16 5.45 -19.73 -4.64
N SER A 17 4.45 -20.55 -4.93
CA SER A 17 4.49 -21.51 -6.02
C SER A 17 4.65 -20.78 -7.36
N GLU A 18 5.84 -20.82 -7.93
CA GLU A 18 6.07 -20.47 -9.33
C GLU A 18 5.62 -21.62 -10.24
N PHE A 19 4.31 -21.75 -10.45
CA PHE A 19 3.75 -22.42 -11.63
C PHE A 19 2.46 -21.71 -12.04
N GLY A 20 2.63 -20.49 -12.51
CA GLY A 20 1.60 -19.68 -13.14
C GLY A 20 2.05 -19.29 -14.54
N MET A 21 2.20 -20.26 -15.44
CA MET A 21 2.35 -19.97 -16.87
C MET A 21 1.05 -19.34 -17.35
N THR A 22 1.11 -18.05 -17.63
CA THR A 22 0.04 -17.27 -18.25
C THR A 22 -0.22 -17.82 -19.65
N ALA A 23 -1.40 -18.42 -19.85
CA ALA A 23 -1.97 -18.62 -21.17
C ALA A 23 -2.42 -17.24 -21.70
N GLY A 24 -1.72 -16.73 -22.71
CA GLY A 24 -2.10 -15.51 -23.42
C GLY A 24 -0.95 -15.00 -24.30
N ASP A 25 -1.18 -15.08 -25.61
CA ASP A 25 -0.48 -14.35 -26.69
C ASP A 25 0.87 -14.92 -27.16
N ALA A 26 0.79 -16.08 -27.83
CA ALA A 26 1.70 -16.42 -28.92
C ALA A 26 0.86 -16.60 -30.18
N GLU A 27 0.64 -15.51 -30.91
CA GLU A 27 0.20 -15.58 -32.30
C GLU A 27 1.34 -16.13 -33.18
N GLU A 28 1.00 -17.22 -33.87
CA GLU A 28 1.36 -17.55 -35.25
C GLU A 28 2.80 -17.24 -35.72
N SER A 29 3.64 -18.28 -35.66
CA SER A 29 4.54 -18.54 -36.79
C SER A 29 4.29 -19.98 -37.26
N GLU A 30 3.49 -20.11 -38.31
CA GLU A 30 3.47 -21.32 -39.12
C GLU A 30 4.80 -21.41 -39.89
N ALA A 31 5.60 -22.41 -39.56
CA ALA A 31 6.63 -22.95 -40.43
C ALA A 31 6.97 -24.40 -40.02
N GLU A 32 6.34 -25.33 -40.75
CA GLU A 32 6.94 -26.58 -41.26
C GLU A 32 7.80 -27.45 -40.32
N SER A 33 7.22 -28.52 -39.79
CA SER A 33 7.50 -29.91 -40.24
C SER A 33 6.83 -30.91 -39.28
N GLY A 34 6.33 -32.01 -39.84
CA GLY A 34 5.48 -32.97 -39.14
C GLY A 34 6.08 -33.52 -37.85
N GLY A 35 5.32 -33.42 -36.76
CA GLY A 35 5.71 -34.00 -35.49
C GLY A 35 4.70 -33.68 -34.38
N MET A 36 3.70 -34.55 -34.25
CA MET A 36 2.84 -34.77 -33.08
C MET A 36 2.87 -33.66 -31.99
N GLY A 37 1.81 -32.85 -31.90
CA GLY A 37 1.74 -31.69 -30.98
C GLY A 37 2.00 -32.03 -29.51
N ALA A 38 2.36 -31.02 -28.69
CA ALA A 38 2.81 -31.20 -27.30
C ALA A 38 1.91 -32.08 -26.42
N LYS A 39 0.58 -32.03 -26.63
CA LYS A 39 -0.39 -32.89 -25.94
C LYS A 39 -0.25 -34.37 -26.31
N ALA A 40 0.06 -34.67 -27.57
CA ALA A 40 0.27 -36.04 -28.06
C ALA A 40 1.64 -36.60 -27.62
N ARG A 41 2.66 -35.74 -27.42
CA ARG A 41 3.92 -36.15 -26.79
C ARG A 41 3.72 -36.54 -25.33
N LEU A 42 2.90 -35.79 -24.60
CA LEU A 42 2.59 -36.07 -23.21
C LEU A 42 1.73 -37.33 -23.06
N SER A 43 0.79 -37.58 -23.97
CA SER A 43 0.03 -38.84 -23.97
C SER A 43 0.89 -40.06 -24.35
N LEU A 44 1.84 -39.91 -25.29
CA LEU A 44 2.79 -40.97 -25.64
C LEU A 44 3.73 -41.29 -24.47
N ALA A 45 4.20 -40.26 -23.74
CA ALA A 45 5.00 -40.44 -22.53
C ALA A 45 4.19 -41.14 -21.42
N GLN A 46 2.93 -40.73 -21.22
CA GLN A 46 2.03 -41.40 -20.27
C GLN A 46 1.75 -42.86 -20.66
N PHE A 47 1.62 -43.15 -21.96
CA PHE A 47 1.46 -44.51 -22.46
C PHE A 47 2.71 -45.35 -22.21
N HIS A 48 3.90 -44.80 -22.44
CA HIS A 48 5.17 -45.47 -22.15
C HIS A 48 5.33 -45.80 -20.66
N VAL A 49 5.00 -44.86 -19.77
CA VAL A 49 5.04 -45.08 -18.32
C VAL A 49 4.00 -46.10 -17.87
N ARG A 50 2.78 -46.06 -18.42
CA ARG A 50 1.77 -47.09 -18.12
C ARG A 50 2.20 -48.47 -18.62
N SER A 51 2.80 -48.56 -19.80
CA SER A 51 3.36 -49.81 -20.34
C SER A 51 4.47 -50.35 -19.46
N SER A 52 5.41 -49.51 -19.00
CA SER A 52 6.50 -49.96 -18.14
C SER A 52 6.00 -50.40 -16.77
N LEU A 53 5.06 -49.65 -16.17
CA LEU A 53 4.48 -49.98 -14.87
C LEU A 53 3.53 -51.19 -14.93
N SER A 54 2.88 -51.46 -16.06
CA SER A 54 2.04 -52.65 -16.25
C SER A 54 2.82 -53.94 -16.44
N SER A 55 4.12 -53.86 -16.74
CA SER A 55 5.01 -55.01 -16.86
C SER A 55 5.53 -55.51 -15.52
N LEU A 56 5.27 -54.77 -14.43
CA LEU A 56 5.66 -55.18 -13.10
C LEU A 56 4.71 -56.29 -12.60
N PRO A 57 5.25 -57.42 -12.11
CA PRO A 57 4.46 -58.45 -11.45
C PRO A 57 3.62 -57.85 -10.32
N ALA A 58 2.40 -58.38 -10.11
CA ALA A 58 1.53 -57.91 -9.05
C ALA A 58 2.28 -57.92 -7.70
N PRO A 59 2.19 -56.84 -6.90
CA PRO A 59 2.97 -56.70 -5.68
C PRO A 59 2.57 -57.78 -4.68
N GLN A 60 3.42 -58.79 -4.48
CA GLN A 60 3.34 -59.72 -3.37
C GLN A 60 4.06 -59.10 -2.18
N ASN A 61 3.32 -58.33 -1.38
CA ASN A 61 3.82 -57.81 -0.11
C ASN A 61 3.65 -58.88 0.98
N GLU A 62 4.55 -59.87 1.02
CA GLU A 62 4.77 -60.70 2.20
C GLU A 62 6.01 -60.17 2.92
N ILE A 63 5.80 -59.15 3.75
CA ILE A 63 6.83 -58.67 4.67
C ILE A 63 6.60 -59.41 6.00
N GLU A 64 7.29 -60.53 6.19
CA GLU A 64 7.53 -61.06 7.53
C GLU A 64 8.43 -60.05 8.26
N ARG A 65 7.83 -59.17 9.07
CA ARG A 65 8.59 -58.37 10.03
C ARG A 65 9.04 -59.27 11.17
N ALA A 66 10.22 -59.87 11.04
CA ALA A 66 10.98 -60.30 12.20
C ALA A 66 11.41 -59.04 12.96
N LEU A 67 10.96 -58.87 14.20
CA LEU A 67 11.56 -57.88 15.09
C LEU A 67 13.02 -58.32 15.34
N PRO A 68 14.01 -57.46 15.09
CA PRO A 68 15.39 -57.73 15.48
C PRO A 68 15.47 -57.91 17.01
N ASN A 69 16.27 -58.87 17.45
CA ASN A 69 16.50 -59.10 18.89
C ASN A 69 17.33 -57.93 19.46
N GLU A 70 17.24 -57.72 20.78
CA GLU A 70 17.89 -56.60 21.49
C GLU A 70 19.42 -56.50 21.27
N ASP A 71 20.07 -57.61 20.88
CA ASP A 71 21.50 -57.64 20.58
C ASP A 71 21.89 -57.00 19.23
N ASP A 72 20.96 -56.92 18.26
CA ASP A 72 21.22 -56.31 16.95
C ASP A 72 21.04 -54.77 16.96
N LEU A 73 20.32 -54.23 17.97
CA LEU A 73 20.13 -52.79 18.16
C LEU A 73 21.35 -52.14 18.81
N ALA A 74 22.11 -52.87 19.62
CA ALA A 74 23.30 -52.37 20.30
C ALA A 74 24.52 -52.20 19.37
N ALA A 75 24.54 -52.89 18.22
CA ALA A 75 25.65 -52.82 17.27
C ALA A 75 25.55 -51.67 16.25
N ALA A 76 24.40 -50.98 16.17
CA ALA A 76 24.16 -49.89 15.22
C ALA A 76 24.49 -48.50 15.79
N GLU A 77 24.78 -48.36 17.07
CA GLU A 77 25.02 -47.04 17.71
C GLU A 77 26.47 -46.54 17.59
N ASP A 78 27.44 -47.39 17.23
CA ASP A 78 28.88 -47.03 17.25
C ASP A 78 29.50 -46.70 15.87
N GLY A 79 28.69 -46.35 14.87
CA GLY A 79 29.15 -46.13 13.49
C GLY A 79 28.67 -44.87 12.77
N PHE A 80 27.95 -43.96 13.43
CA PHE A 80 27.51 -42.70 12.80
C PHE A 80 28.62 -41.64 12.84
N ALA A 81 29.65 -41.83 12.01
CA ALA A 81 30.39 -40.70 11.48
C ALA A 81 29.41 -39.89 10.61
N ASP A 82 29.33 -38.59 10.85
CA ASP A 82 28.46 -37.62 10.16
C ASP A 82 28.94 -37.36 8.72
N ASP A 83 29.22 -38.43 7.97
CA ASP A 83 29.38 -38.40 6.52
C ASP A 83 27.96 -38.42 5.92
N GLN A 84 27.25 -37.30 6.10
CA GLN A 84 26.08 -37.01 5.28
C GLN A 84 26.59 -36.95 3.84
N GLU A 85 26.37 -38.01 3.07
CA GLU A 85 26.48 -37.97 1.61
C GLU A 85 25.58 -36.82 1.17
N GLU A 86 26.16 -35.64 0.89
CA GLU A 86 25.39 -34.44 0.53
C GLU A 86 24.37 -34.84 -0.53
N ASP A 87 23.08 -34.75 -0.19
CA ASP A 87 22.01 -35.15 -1.09
C ASP A 87 22.22 -34.40 -2.41
N MET A 88 21.92 -35.03 -3.54
CA MET A 88 22.12 -34.42 -4.87
C MET A 88 21.46 -33.02 -4.97
N GLU A 89 20.46 -32.74 -4.15
CA GLU A 89 19.81 -31.44 -3.97
C GLU A 89 20.73 -30.39 -3.32
N ASP A 90 21.47 -30.74 -2.26
CA ASP A 90 22.40 -29.84 -1.56
C ASP A 90 23.58 -29.42 -2.46
N VAL A 91 24.09 -30.35 -3.28
CA VAL A 91 25.13 -30.06 -4.27
C VAL A 91 24.60 -29.11 -5.35
N LEU A 92 23.35 -29.30 -5.80
CA LEU A 92 22.70 -28.41 -6.76
C LEU A 92 22.42 -27.04 -6.17
N GLU A 93 22.01 -26.95 -4.90
CA GLU A 93 21.81 -25.68 -4.20
C GLU A 93 23.12 -24.92 -4.05
N ARG A 94 24.21 -25.57 -3.66
CA ARG A 94 25.54 -24.94 -3.59
C ARG A 94 26.00 -24.46 -4.96
N GLN A 95 25.78 -25.24 -6.02
CA GLN A 95 26.11 -24.82 -7.39
C GLN A 95 25.24 -23.64 -7.86
N ARG A 96 23.94 -23.64 -7.55
CA ARG A 96 23.03 -22.52 -7.85
C ARG A 96 23.42 -21.28 -7.07
N ALA A 97 23.72 -21.40 -5.78
CA ALA A 97 24.18 -20.31 -4.93
C ALA A 97 25.54 -19.78 -5.39
N ALA A 98 26.47 -20.64 -5.80
CA ALA A 98 27.75 -20.25 -6.38
C ALA A 98 27.56 -19.54 -7.74
N ALA A 99 26.67 -20.05 -8.60
CA ALA A 99 26.33 -19.41 -9.87
C ALA A 99 25.60 -18.07 -9.67
N GLU A 100 24.73 -17.95 -8.67
CA GLU A 100 24.09 -16.69 -8.28
C GLU A 100 25.07 -15.71 -7.69
N ALA A 101 25.96 -16.15 -6.81
CA ALA A 101 27.03 -15.34 -6.25
C ALA A 101 28.00 -14.86 -7.34
N ALA A 102 28.33 -15.72 -8.31
CA ALA A 102 29.13 -15.35 -9.48
C ALA A 102 28.39 -14.32 -10.34
N ARG A 103 27.11 -14.53 -10.66
CA ARG A 103 26.27 -13.56 -11.39
C ARG A 103 26.18 -12.22 -10.66
N GLN A 104 26.01 -12.23 -9.33
CA GLN A 104 25.99 -11.02 -8.52
C GLN A 104 27.35 -10.34 -8.43
N ALA A 105 28.44 -11.10 -8.37
CA ALA A 105 29.81 -10.56 -8.37
C ALA A 105 30.14 -9.93 -9.74
N GLU A 106 29.74 -10.57 -10.84
CA GLU A 106 29.81 -10.00 -12.18
C GLU A 106 28.98 -8.73 -12.28
N TRP A 107 27.74 -8.73 -11.79
CA TRP A 107 26.89 -7.54 -11.74
C TRP A 107 27.53 -6.41 -10.94
N ARG A 108 28.11 -6.70 -9.77
CA ARG A 108 28.83 -5.73 -8.94
C ARG A 108 30.08 -5.18 -9.64
N ARG A 109 30.72 -5.96 -10.51
CA ARG A 109 31.86 -5.54 -11.34
C ARG A 109 31.45 -4.73 -12.57
N GLN A 110 30.17 -4.71 -12.94
CA GLN A 110 29.68 -3.88 -14.04
C GLN A 110 29.76 -2.39 -13.69
N SER A 111 29.71 -1.56 -14.72
CA SER A 111 29.70 -0.10 -14.55
C SER A 111 28.46 0.34 -13.76
N GLN A 112 28.60 1.39 -12.93
CA GLN A 112 27.49 1.93 -12.15
C GLN A 112 26.33 2.40 -13.03
N ALA A 113 26.61 2.84 -14.26
CA ALA A 113 25.60 3.22 -15.24
C ALA A 113 24.68 2.05 -15.62
N VAL A 114 25.26 0.85 -15.82
CA VAL A 114 24.50 -0.39 -16.08
C VAL A 114 23.70 -0.81 -14.86
N GLN A 115 24.32 -0.77 -13.67
CA GLN A 115 23.66 -1.15 -12.41
C GLN A 115 22.44 -0.28 -12.08
N ARG A 116 22.52 1.02 -12.41
CA ARG A 116 21.46 2.00 -12.13
C ARG A 116 20.45 2.15 -13.28
N HIS A 117 20.57 1.34 -14.34
CA HIS A 117 19.74 1.42 -15.54
C HIS A 117 19.64 2.84 -16.12
N LEU A 118 20.73 3.60 -16.05
CA LEU A 118 20.77 4.95 -16.59
C LEU A 118 20.74 4.92 -18.13
N PRO A 119 20.19 5.96 -18.78
CA PRO A 119 20.21 6.06 -20.24
C PRO A 119 21.66 6.10 -20.74
N ARG A 120 21.98 5.20 -21.66
CA ARG A 120 23.32 5.08 -22.26
C ARG A 120 23.28 5.54 -23.73
N PRO A 121 24.38 6.06 -24.28
CA PRO A 121 24.39 6.62 -25.63
C PRO A 121 24.11 5.54 -26.69
N LEU A 122 23.15 5.81 -27.57
CA LEU A 122 22.75 4.91 -28.66
C LEU A 122 23.73 4.93 -29.85
N LEU A 123 24.49 6.03 -29.98
CA LEU A 123 25.44 6.28 -31.05
C LEU A 123 26.76 6.72 -30.43
N LEU A 124 27.78 5.87 -30.52
CA LEU A 124 29.17 6.28 -30.41
C LEU A 124 29.67 6.50 -31.84
N PRO A 125 29.99 7.73 -32.26
CA PRO A 125 30.57 7.94 -33.58
C PRO A 125 31.92 7.21 -33.64
N GLU A 126 32.17 6.39 -34.67
CA GLU A 126 33.51 5.82 -34.92
C GLU A 126 34.56 6.94 -35.06
N SER A 127 34.16 8.10 -35.59
CA SER A 127 34.98 9.30 -35.68
C SER A 127 35.32 9.94 -34.33
N ALA A 128 34.58 9.64 -33.26
CA ALA A 128 34.89 10.11 -31.91
C ALA A 128 35.96 9.25 -31.21
N LEU A 129 36.29 8.08 -31.77
CA LEU A 129 37.44 7.25 -31.37
C LEU A 129 38.72 7.62 -32.13
N SER A 130 38.64 8.56 -33.07
CA SER A 130 39.80 9.17 -33.75
C SER A 130 40.32 10.34 -32.93
N ARG A 131 41.64 10.51 -32.91
CA ARG A 131 42.39 11.60 -32.23
C ARG A 131 41.91 13.02 -32.61
N ASP A 132 41.18 13.17 -33.71
CA ASP A 132 40.62 14.44 -34.20
C ASP A 132 39.11 14.63 -33.89
N GLY A 133 38.47 13.66 -33.24
CA GLY A 133 37.02 13.61 -32.97
C GLY A 133 36.57 14.32 -31.69
N LEU A 134 37.42 15.14 -31.09
CA LEU A 134 37.29 15.72 -29.74
C LEU A 134 36.10 16.70 -29.56
N GLY A 135 35.31 16.98 -30.60
CA GLY A 135 34.18 17.91 -30.53
C GLY A 135 32.85 17.33 -30.01
N PHE A 136 32.86 16.13 -29.41
CA PHE A 136 31.64 15.49 -28.92
C PHE A 136 31.30 15.84 -27.48
N PHE A 137 32.30 15.96 -26.61
CA PHE A 137 32.10 16.49 -25.26
C PHE A 137 32.21 18.01 -25.31
N PRO A 138 31.34 18.75 -24.59
CA PRO A 138 31.55 20.17 -24.38
C PRO A 138 32.89 20.32 -23.67
N SER A 139 33.90 20.76 -24.40
CA SER A 139 35.18 21.13 -23.83
C SER A 139 34.92 22.35 -22.97
N THR A 140 35.02 22.15 -21.67
CA THR A 140 34.81 23.21 -20.69
C THR A 140 35.92 24.26 -20.77
N PHE A 141 37.03 23.91 -21.43
CA PHE A 141 38.26 24.68 -21.48
C PHE A 141 38.81 24.90 -22.90
N ASP A 142 37.93 25.05 -23.91
CA ASP A 142 38.36 25.25 -25.31
C ASP A 142 39.29 26.47 -25.48
N ASP A 143 38.95 27.58 -24.81
CA ASP A 143 39.71 28.82 -24.85
C ASP A 143 40.72 28.91 -23.70
N GLU A 144 41.98 28.57 -23.98
CA GLU A 144 43.11 28.70 -23.03
C GLU A 144 43.20 30.09 -22.40
N GLN A 145 42.81 31.12 -23.17
CA GLN A 145 42.78 32.50 -22.70
C GLN A 145 41.69 32.73 -21.65
N GLN A 146 40.52 32.10 -21.81
CA GLN A 146 39.44 32.18 -20.84
C GLN A 146 39.82 31.50 -19.52
N ILE A 147 40.46 30.32 -19.58
CA ILE A 147 40.99 29.64 -18.39
C ILE A 147 42.02 30.53 -17.69
N GLN A 148 42.96 31.09 -18.44
CA GLN A 148 43.97 31.98 -17.90
C GLN A 148 43.34 33.21 -17.22
N THR A 149 42.27 33.77 -17.80
CA THR A 149 41.56 34.90 -17.20
C THR A 149 40.83 34.52 -15.91
N LEU A 150 40.19 33.35 -15.86
CA LEU A 150 39.50 32.85 -14.66
C LEU A 150 40.48 32.54 -13.52
N ILE A 151 41.64 31.95 -13.84
CA ILE A 151 42.71 31.70 -12.84
C ILE A 151 43.18 33.03 -12.26
N LEU A 152 43.44 34.03 -13.10
CA LEU A 152 43.88 35.34 -12.64
C LEU A 152 42.81 36.05 -11.82
N GLN A 153 41.54 35.98 -12.23
CA GLN A 153 40.40 36.55 -11.47
C GLN A 153 40.28 35.92 -10.08
N ARG A 154 40.36 34.59 -9.99
CA ARG A 154 40.29 33.87 -8.71
C ARG A 154 41.49 34.16 -7.81
N GLU A 155 42.70 34.22 -8.38
CA GLU A 155 43.89 34.65 -7.62
C GLU A 155 43.78 36.11 -7.13
N ASP A 156 43.18 37.00 -7.92
CA ASP A 156 42.97 38.40 -7.54
C ASP A 156 41.85 38.55 -6.47
N GLU A 157 40.83 37.69 -6.49
CA GLU A 157 39.81 37.59 -5.42
C GLU A 157 40.41 37.06 -4.11
N GLU A 158 41.28 36.05 -4.17
CA GLU A 158 42.01 35.50 -3.03
C GLU A 158 43.06 36.48 -2.47
N GLU A 159 43.73 37.25 -3.32
CA GLU A 159 44.67 38.31 -2.91
C GLU A 159 43.97 39.62 -2.45
N GLY A 160 42.64 39.71 -2.63
CA GLY A 160 41.74 40.85 -2.39
C GLY A 160 41.55 41.30 -0.93
N GLY A 161 42.57 41.17 -0.09
CA GLY A 161 42.60 41.67 1.30
C GLY A 161 43.98 42.11 1.79
N ALA A 162 45.05 41.97 1.00
CA ALA A 162 46.42 42.25 1.47
C ALA A 162 47.18 43.21 0.53
N PHE A 163 47.13 44.50 0.88
CA PHE A 163 48.14 45.54 0.59
C PHE A 163 48.64 45.66 -0.86
N THR A 164 48.00 46.54 -1.64
CA THR A 164 48.57 47.05 -2.89
C THR A 164 49.77 47.96 -2.60
N LYS A 165 50.99 47.41 -2.61
CA LYS A 165 52.19 48.20 -2.91
C LYS A 165 52.45 48.11 -4.42
N GLN A 166 52.58 49.28 -5.04
CA GLN A 166 52.86 49.45 -6.45
C GLN A 166 54.07 48.62 -6.90
N GLY A 167 53.85 47.84 -7.96
CA GLY A 167 54.76 47.84 -9.10
C GLY A 167 55.97 46.93 -9.03
N ASP A 168 55.75 45.62 -9.11
CA ASP A 168 56.70 44.73 -9.79
C ASP A 168 56.03 44.21 -11.06
N ALA A 169 56.25 44.87 -12.20
CA ALA A 169 55.83 44.37 -13.51
C ALA A 169 56.32 42.93 -13.77
N GLN A 170 57.43 42.57 -13.15
CA GLN A 170 58.00 41.23 -13.16
C GLN A 170 57.18 40.22 -12.34
N ARG A 171 56.50 40.63 -11.25
CA ARG A 171 55.58 39.78 -10.48
C ARG A 171 54.31 39.49 -11.26
N VAL A 172 53.71 40.52 -11.88
CA VAL A 172 52.50 40.37 -12.72
C VAL A 172 52.81 39.51 -13.95
N GLY A 173 53.98 39.70 -14.59
CA GLY A 173 54.44 38.85 -15.69
C GLY A 173 54.65 37.39 -15.28
N ARG A 174 55.22 37.13 -14.10
CA ARG A 174 55.37 35.77 -13.55
C ARG A 174 54.02 35.13 -13.21
N ARG A 175 53.07 35.87 -12.60
CA ARG A 175 51.70 35.38 -12.34
C ARG A 175 50.99 35.01 -13.63
N LYS A 176 51.03 35.88 -14.63
CA LYS A 176 50.43 35.62 -15.96
C LYS A 176 51.06 34.42 -16.66
N ALA A 177 52.39 34.27 -16.60
CA ALA A 177 53.09 33.11 -17.17
C ALA A 177 52.74 31.81 -16.44
N LYS A 178 52.66 31.83 -15.11
CA LYS A 178 52.24 30.68 -14.30
C LYS A 178 50.79 30.29 -14.60
N ALA A 179 49.87 31.25 -14.67
CA ALA A 179 48.48 31.02 -15.04
C ALA A 179 48.34 30.42 -16.45
N ALA A 180 49.18 30.84 -17.42
CA ALA A 180 49.22 30.25 -18.75
C ALA A 180 49.70 28.79 -18.73
N GLU A 181 50.73 28.48 -17.94
CA GLU A 181 51.23 27.10 -17.79
C GLU A 181 50.17 26.19 -17.16
N VAL A 182 49.48 26.67 -16.11
CA VAL A 182 48.40 25.94 -15.46
C VAL A 182 47.22 25.73 -16.41
N ALA A 183 46.80 26.77 -17.14
CA ALA A 183 45.73 26.67 -18.14
C ALA A 183 46.05 25.61 -19.21
N ARG A 184 47.29 25.58 -19.70
CA ARG A 184 47.74 24.58 -20.67
C ARG A 184 47.70 23.16 -20.09
N ARG A 185 48.19 22.96 -18.86
CA ARG A 185 48.15 21.65 -18.20
C ARG A 185 46.73 21.17 -17.92
N LEU A 186 45.82 22.08 -17.55
CA LEU A 186 44.40 21.76 -17.35
C LEU A 186 43.75 21.29 -18.66
N LYS A 187 44.03 21.96 -19.78
CA LYS A 187 43.56 21.54 -21.09
C LYS A 187 44.15 20.20 -21.53
N GLU A 188 45.44 19.98 -21.30
CA GLU A 188 46.08 18.69 -21.56
C GLU A 188 45.47 17.58 -20.69
N ALA A 189 45.16 17.86 -19.42
CA ALA A 189 44.49 16.92 -18.52
C ALA A 189 43.04 16.63 -18.94
N GLU A 190 42.24 17.64 -19.31
CA GLU A 190 40.88 17.45 -19.81
C GLU A 190 40.87 16.58 -21.08
N LYS A 191 41.84 16.80 -21.97
CA LYS A 191 41.99 15.96 -23.17
C LYS A 191 42.22 14.49 -22.82
N LEU A 192 43.12 14.20 -21.88
CA LEU A 192 43.38 12.83 -21.42
C LEU A 192 42.13 12.20 -20.76
N ILE A 193 41.40 12.97 -19.96
CA ILE A 193 40.14 12.53 -19.35
C ILE A 193 39.11 12.18 -20.43
N ASN A 194 38.94 13.03 -21.45
CA ASN A 194 38.00 12.80 -22.54
C ASN A 194 38.37 11.57 -23.37
N GLU A 195 39.66 11.34 -23.62
CA GLU A 195 40.18 10.14 -24.30
C GLU A 195 39.83 8.87 -23.50
N GLU A 196 40.11 8.84 -22.19
CA GLU A 196 39.75 7.74 -21.29
C GLU A 196 38.23 7.48 -21.23
N VAL A 197 37.43 8.54 -21.08
CA VAL A 197 35.96 8.46 -21.04
C VAL A 197 35.43 7.81 -22.32
N MET A 198 35.95 8.19 -23.49
CA MET A 198 35.54 7.59 -24.77
C MET A 198 35.88 6.10 -24.84
N VAL A 199 37.06 5.69 -24.35
CA VAL A 199 37.47 4.27 -24.31
C VAL A 199 36.57 3.48 -23.35
N LEU A 200 36.20 4.04 -22.21
CA LEU A 200 35.27 3.44 -21.25
C LEU A 200 33.87 3.26 -21.85
N LEU A 201 33.34 4.30 -22.50
CA LEU A 201 32.02 4.24 -23.16
C LEU A 201 32.00 3.20 -24.29
N ALA A 202 33.05 3.13 -25.11
CA ALA A 202 33.16 2.15 -26.18
C ALA A 202 33.21 0.72 -25.63
N ASN A 203 33.94 0.49 -24.54
CA ASN A 203 34.01 -0.81 -23.87
C ASN A 203 32.66 -1.20 -23.25
N ASP A 204 31.94 -0.26 -22.62
CA ASP A 204 30.58 -0.52 -22.09
C ASP A 204 29.59 -0.83 -23.20
N ALA A 205 29.65 -0.12 -24.33
CA ALA A 205 28.79 -0.37 -25.49
C ALA A 205 29.05 -1.73 -26.15
N LEU A 206 30.31 -2.20 -26.17
CA LEU A 206 30.67 -3.53 -26.67
C LEU A 206 30.21 -4.64 -25.71
N LYS A 207 30.44 -4.49 -24.40
CA LYS A 207 30.08 -5.51 -23.38
C LYS A 207 28.58 -5.57 -23.12
N HIS A 208 27.89 -4.44 -23.18
CA HIS A 208 26.49 -4.29 -22.82
C HIS A 208 25.71 -3.52 -23.91
N PRO A 209 25.55 -4.10 -25.11
CA PRO A 209 24.91 -3.43 -26.23
C PRO A 209 23.46 -3.06 -25.92
N ILE A 210 23.07 -1.85 -26.34
CA ILE A 210 21.71 -1.34 -26.21
C ILE A 210 20.90 -1.79 -27.42
N LYS A 211 19.64 -2.21 -27.22
CA LYS A 211 18.74 -2.58 -28.33
C LYS A 211 18.59 -1.39 -29.30
N GLY A 212 19.01 -1.58 -30.55
CA GLY A 212 18.98 -0.55 -31.60
C GLY A 212 20.21 0.37 -31.65
N GLY A 213 21.20 0.19 -30.77
CA GLY A 213 22.47 0.91 -30.81
C GLY A 213 23.49 0.27 -31.76
N LYS A 214 24.38 1.08 -32.33
CA LYS A 214 25.53 0.60 -33.10
C LYS A 214 26.72 0.45 -32.16
N ALA A 215 27.02 -0.77 -31.73
CA ALA A 215 28.21 -1.05 -30.92
C ALA A 215 29.48 -1.04 -31.81
N PRO A 216 30.60 -0.50 -31.31
CA PRO A 216 31.88 -0.57 -32.02
C PRO A 216 32.34 -2.03 -32.18
N SER A 217 32.97 -2.36 -33.31
CA SER A 217 33.41 -3.74 -33.61
C SER A 217 34.65 -4.18 -32.82
N SER A 218 35.54 -3.26 -32.48
CA SER A 218 36.80 -3.52 -31.77
C SER A 218 37.15 -2.30 -30.93
N VAL A 219 37.52 -2.52 -29.68
CA VAL A 219 37.81 -1.44 -28.72
C VAL A 219 39.17 -1.70 -28.07
N PRO A 220 39.97 -0.65 -27.79
CA PRO A 220 41.19 -0.78 -26.99
C PRO A 220 40.92 -1.45 -25.64
N GLN A 221 41.84 -2.32 -25.21
CA GLN A 221 41.76 -2.95 -23.89
C GLN A 221 41.98 -1.89 -22.81
N LEU A 222 41.09 -1.89 -21.80
CA LEU A 222 41.24 -1.04 -20.63
C LEU A 222 42.48 -1.45 -19.84
N GLU A 223 43.25 -0.44 -19.42
CA GLU A 223 44.31 -0.62 -18.46
C GLU A 223 43.72 -1.16 -17.15
N LYS A 224 44.35 -2.20 -16.59
CA LYS A 224 43.95 -2.75 -15.31
C LYS A 224 44.73 -2.01 -14.24
N LEU A 225 44.04 -1.13 -13.53
CA LEU A 225 44.58 -0.43 -12.37
C LEU A 225 44.41 -1.30 -11.12
N ASP A 226 45.35 -1.19 -10.19
CA ASP A 226 45.27 -1.86 -8.90
C ASP A 226 44.09 -1.32 -8.07
N ASP A 227 43.42 -2.21 -7.34
CA ASP A 227 42.24 -1.87 -6.54
C ASP A 227 42.56 -0.84 -5.43
N ASP A 228 43.79 -0.87 -4.89
CA ASP A 228 44.26 0.08 -3.88
C ASP A 228 44.34 1.51 -4.45
N LEU A 229 44.90 1.67 -5.66
CA LEU A 229 44.97 2.97 -6.34
C LEU A 229 43.57 3.50 -6.69
N LEU A 230 42.66 2.61 -7.10
CA LEU A 230 41.26 2.98 -7.36
C LEU A 230 40.54 3.42 -6.08
N HIS A 231 40.84 2.79 -4.94
CA HIS A 231 40.28 3.20 -3.66
C HIS A 231 40.80 4.57 -3.24
N GLU A 232 42.11 4.82 -3.32
CA GLU A 232 42.70 6.12 -3.04
C GLU A 232 42.12 7.22 -3.94
N ALA A 233 42.01 6.97 -5.25
CA ALA A 233 41.40 7.91 -6.18
C ALA A 233 39.93 8.23 -5.85
N ARG A 234 39.15 7.23 -5.43
CA ARG A 234 37.75 7.43 -5.01
C ARG A 234 37.65 8.28 -3.74
N GLU A 235 38.52 8.04 -2.76
CA GLU A 235 38.54 8.84 -1.54
C GLU A 235 38.97 10.29 -1.83
N MET A 236 39.95 10.52 -2.71
CA MET A 236 40.30 11.88 -3.16
C MET A 236 39.12 12.60 -3.82
N LEU A 237 38.46 11.96 -4.79
CA LEU A 237 37.28 12.54 -5.45
C LEU A 237 36.13 12.79 -4.48
N ARG A 238 35.96 11.92 -3.49
CA ARG A 238 34.94 12.08 -2.46
C ARG A 238 35.23 13.29 -1.57
N CYS A 239 36.45 13.43 -1.06
CA CYS A 239 36.85 14.58 -0.25
C CYS A 239 36.72 15.89 -1.03
N GLU A 240 37.13 15.91 -2.31
CA GLU A 240 36.95 17.07 -3.18
C GLU A 240 35.47 17.40 -3.43
N ALA A 241 34.63 16.39 -3.67
CA ALA A 241 33.19 16.59 -3.85
C ALA A 241 32.52 17.14 -2.58
N GLU A 242 32.89 16.64 -1.40
CA GLU A 242 32.39 17.15 -0.11
C GLU A 242 32.82 18.61 0.11
N LEU A 243 34.08 18.95 -0.21
CA LEU A 243 34.57 20.33 -0.14
C LEU A 243 33.80 21.26 -1.09
N MET A 244 33.58 20.83 -2.34
CA MET A 244 32.83 21.59 -3.34
C MET A 244 31.36 21.78 -2.93
N GLN A 245 30.75 20.79 -2.27
CA GLN A 245 29.41 20.93 -1.72
C GLN A 245 29.36 21.98 -0.63
N HIS A 246 30.31 21.98 0.32
CA HIS A 246 30.37 23.00 1.36
C HIS A 246 30.61 24.42 0.82
N GLN A 247 31.32 24.56 -0.31
CA GLN A 247 31.55 25.84 -0.97
C GLN A 247 30.40 26.29 -1.89
N SER A 248 29.47 25.39 -2.21
CA SER A 248 28.35 25.70 -3.10
C SER A 248 27.30 26.55 -2.41
N GLU A 249 26.89 27.66 -3.06
CA GLU A 249 25.74 28.48 -2.62
C GLU A 249 24.40 27.72 -2.67
N VAL A 250 24.35 26.60 -3.39
CA VAL A 250 23.17 25.74 -3.52
C VAL A 250 23.06 24.77 -2.34
N ALA A 251 24.16 24.51 -1.62
CA ALA A 251 24.17 23.62 -0.48
C ALA A 251 23.78 24.36 0.81
N THR A 252 22.89 23.78 1.58
CA THR A 252 22.60 24.19 2.96
C THR A 252 23.21 23.17 3.90
N GLU A 253 24.07 23.62 4.81
CA GLU A 253 24.75 22.77 5.80
C GLU A 253 25.61 21.63 5.18
N GLY A 254 26.12 21.82 3.96
CA GLY A 254 26.90 20.78 3.26
C GLY A 254 26.05 19.74 2.54
N HIS A 255 24.73 19.88 2.52
CA HIS A 255 23.84 19.05 1.73
C HIS A 255 23.26 19.84 0.56
N LEU A 256 23.38 19.27 -0.64
CA LEU A 256 22.72 19.80 -1.84
C LEU A 256 21.21 19.62 -1.68
N ASP A 257 20.47 20.72 -1.81
CA ASP A 257 19.02 20.68 -1.88
C ASP A 257 18.60 20.01 -3.20
N GLN A 258 18.06 18.79 -3.08
CA GLN A 258 17.70 17.95 -4.23
C GLN A 258 16.69 18.64 -5.13
N ASP A 259 15.73 19.38 -4.57
CA ASP A 259 14.69 20.06 -5.34
C ASP A 259 15.27 21.24 -6.13
N ARG A 260 16.25 21.97 -5.57
CA ARG A 260 16.92 23.05 -6.28
C ARG A 260 17.80 22.53 -7.41
N VAL A 261 18.54 21.44 -7.16
CA VAL A 261 19.37 20.80 -8.20
C VAL A 261 18.51 20.26 -9.33
N ALA A 262 17.38 19.62 -9.01
CA ALA A 262 16.44 19.12 -10.02
C ALA A 262 15.90 20.26 -10.89
N ARG A 263 15.49 21.39 -10.31
CA ARG A 263 15.01 22.55 -11.07
C ARG A 263 16.07 23.15 -11.99
N ILE A 264 17.30 23.34 -11.50
CA ILE A 264 18.40 23.85 -12.33
C ILE A 264 18.65 22.91 -13.52
N PHE A 265 18.56 21.60 -13.28
CA PHE A 265 18.72 20.60 -14.32
C PHE A 265 17.56 20.63 -15.32
N ASP A 266 16.32 20.72 -14.87
CA ASP A 266 15.13 20.83 -15.72
C ASP A 266 15.19 22.12 -16.56
N ASP A 267 15.53 23.26 -15.95
CA ASP A 267 15.71 24.54 -16.66
C ASP A 267 16.81 24.45 -17.72
N ALA A 268 17.92 23.77 -17.40
CA ALA A 268 19.01 23.54 -18.35
C ALA A 268 18.59 22.61 -19.49
N GLN A 269 17.75 21.60 -19.24
CA GLN A 269 17.19 20.73 -20.27
C GLN A 269 16.19 21.47 -21.17
N ASP A 270 15.29 22.26 -20.58
CA ASP A 270 14.28 23.05 -21.28
C ASP A 270 14.90 24.16 -22.15
N ALA A 271 16.13 24.58 -21.84
CA ALA A 271 16.90 25.48 -22.69
C ALA A 271 17.22 24.87 -24.07
N PHE A 272 17.22 23.54 -24.22
CA PHE A 272 17.50 22.85 -25.48
C PHE A 272 16.22 22.46 -26.21
N ILE A 273 16.20 22.71 -27.51
CA ILE A 273 15.11 22.33 -28.41
C ILE A 273 15.66 21.59 -29.62
N PHE A 274 14.94 20.55 -30.06
CA PHE A 274 15.30 19.82 -31.27
C PHE A 274 14.97 20.66 -32.51
N SER A 275 15.99 21.04 -33.29
CA SER A 275 15.80 21.72 -34.58
C SER A 275 15.62 20.68 -35.70
N PRO A 276 14.48 20.67 -36.42
CA PRO A 276 14.26 19.77 -37.55
C PRO A 276 15.24 20.01 -38.71
N SER A 277 15.66 21.26 -38.91
CA SER A 277 16.59 21.67 -39.96
C SER A 277 18.01 21.14 -39.69
N ALA A 278 18.51 21.32 -38.46
CA ALA A 278 19.84 20.86 -38.06
C ALA A 278 19.88 19.38 -37.66
N LYS A 279 18.73 18.75 -37.40
CA LYS A 279 18.57 17.38 -36.86
C LYS A 279 19.35 17.16 -35.56
N LYS A 280 19.49 18.21 -34.75
CA LYS A 280 20.27 18.25 -33.51
C LYS A 280 19.51 19.06 -32.45
N PHE A 281 19.81 18.80 -31.18
CA PHE A 281 19.40 19.66 -30.09
C PHE A 281 20.29 20.91 -30.06
N VAL A 282 19.66 22.07 -30.00
CA VAL A 282 20.31 23.38 -30.01
C VAL A 282 19.65 24.25 -28.94
N LEU A 283 20.37 25.23 -28.40
CA LEU A 283 19.80 26.19 -27.46
C LEU A 283 18.65 26.97 -28.13
N TYR A 284 17.53 27.08 -27.43
CA TYR A 284 16.35 27.81 -27.90
C TYR A 284 16.69 29.28 -28.22
N GLN A 285 17.55 29.89 -27.41
CA GLN A 285 17.95 31.29 -27.55
C GLN A 285 18.79 31.56 -28.81
N SER A 286 19.57 30.59 -29.29
CA SER A 286 20.43 30.79 -30.47
C SER A 286 19.69 30.67 -31.81
N LEU A 287 18.47 30.12 -31.82
CA LEU A 287 17.70 29.92 -33.06
C LEU A 287 16.97 31.19 -33.50
N PRO A 288 16.82 31.45 -34.83
CA PRO A 288 15.98 32.53 -35.34
C PRO A 288 14.49 32.21 -35.18
N GLY A 289 13.64 33.23 -35.13
CA GLY A 289 12.19 33.08 -34.83
C GLY A 289 11.42 32.11 -35.74
N SER A 290 11.80 32.00 -37.02
CA SER A 290 11.18 31.05 -37.96
C SER A 290 11.47 29.59 -37.59
N GLU A 291 12.74 29.28 -37.30
CA GLU A 291 13.15 27.93 -36.90
C GLU A 291 12.61 27.54 -35.53
N ARG A 292 12.49 28.52 -34.61
CA ARG A 292 11.81 28.30 -33.31
C ARG A 292 10.37 27.83 -33.48
N ALA A 293 9.62 28.43 -34.39
CA ALA A 293 8.23 28.05 -34.63
C ALA A 293 8.10 26.60 -35.17
N GLU A 294 9.01 26.19 -36.06
CA GLU A 294 9.05 24.82 -36.57
C GLU A 294 9.46 23.80 -35.51
N ALA A 295 10.46 24.15 -34.70
CA ALA A 295 10.95 23.30 -33.62
C ALA A 295 9.88 23.10 -32.53
N LEU A 296 9.16 24.17 -32.15
CA LEU A 296 8.03 24.10 -31.21
C LEU A 296 6.86 23.27 -31.77
N LYS A 297 6.56 23.40 -33.07
CA LYS A 297 5.55 22.55 -33.72
C LYS A 297 5.93 21.06 -33.64
N ARG A 298 7.22 20.74 -33.82
CA ARG A 298 7.68 19.36 -33.71
C ARG A 298 7.57 18.83 -32.27
N GLN A 299 8.00 19.61 -31.28
CA GLN A 299 7.82 19.26 -29.87
C GLN A 299 6.36 19.02 -29.53
N PHE A 300 5.46 19.89 -30.00
CA PHE A 300 4.02 19.72 -29.81
C PHE A 300 3.50 18.41 -30.42
N GLU A 301 3.89 18.08 -31.65
CA GLU A 301 3.52 16.81 -32.31
C GLU A 301 4.03 15.58 -31.54
N ASP A 302 5.26 15.64 -31.01
CA ASP A 302 5.84 14.53 -30.24
C ASP A 302 5.16 14.40 -28.86
N LEU A 303 4.89 15.51 -28.17
CA LEU A 303 4.12 15.53 -26.93
C LEU A 303 2.69 15.02 -27.14
N LYS A 304 2.03 15.44 -28.22
CA LYS A 304 0.69 14.97 -28.59
C LYS A 304 0.66 13.45 -28.74
N LYS A 305 1.64 12.87 -29.45
CA LYS A 305 1.78 11.41 -29.59
C LYS A 305 2.02 10.71 -28.25
N GLN A 306 2.85 11.29 -27.37
CA GLN A 306 3.08 10.73 -26.04
C GLN A 306 1.81 10.76 -25.19
N VAL A 307 1.05 11.85 -25.22
CA VAL A 307 -0.24 11.99 -24.53
C VAL A 307 -1.26 10.99 -25.08
N GLU A 308 -1.37 10.83 -26.40
CA GLU A 308 -2.28 9.84 -27.00
C GLU A 308 -1.89 8.40 -26.62
N ALA A 309 -0.61 8.07 -26.65
CA ALA A 309 -0.11 6.74 -26.28
C ALA A 309 -0.34 6.43 -24.80
N THR A 310 -0.05 7.37 -23.90
CA THR A 310 -0.27 7.22 -22.46
C THR A 310 -1.76 7.17 -22.13
N ALA A 311 -2.58 8.03 -22.73
CA ALA A 311 -4.04 7.99 -22.56
C ALA A 311 -4.62 6.64 -23.00
N ASN A 312 -4.14 6.06 -24.11
CA ASN A 312 -4.57 4.73 -24.55
C ASN A 312 -4.11 3.62 -23.60
N ARG A 313 -2.92 3.73 -22.99
CA ARG A 313 -2.46 2.81 -21.95
C ARG A 313 -3.31 2.91 -20.68
N VAL A 314 -3.62 4.12 -20.24
CA VAL A 314 -4.49 4.40 -19.09
C VAL A 314 -5.88 3.83 -19.33
N LYS A 315 -6.50 4.09 -20.48
CA LYS A 315 -7.82 3.51 -20.84
C LYS A 315 -7.82 1.97 -20.80
N LYS A 316 -6.74 1.33 -21.25
CA LYS A 316 -6.62 -0.14 -21.18
C LYS A 316 -6.49 -0.61 -19.72
N ALA A 317 -5.69 0.08 -18.91
CA ALA A 317 -5.52 -0.21 -17.49
C ALA A 317 -6.81 0.01 -16.70
N GLU A 318 -7.53 1.10 -16.94
CA GLU A 318 -8.83 1.40 -16.34
C GLU A 318 -9.88 0.35 -16.69
N LYS A 319 -9.94 -0.10 -17.95
CA LYS A 319 -10.84 -1.20 -18.35
C LYS A 319 -10.50 -2.49 -17.58
N LYS A 320 -9.21 -2.83 -17.47
CA LYS A 320 -8.78 -4.01 -16.72
C LYS A 320 -9.12 -3.88 -15.23
N TYR A 321 -8.86 -2.72 -14.64
CA TYR A 321 -9.21 -2.43 -13.25
C TYR A 321 -10.71 -2.53 -13.04
N SER A 322 -11.51 -1.87 -13.87
CA SER A 322 -12.97 -1.90 -13.79
C SER A 322 -13.52 -3.33 -13.87
N VAL A 323 -13.03 -4.17 -14.78
CA VAL A 323 -13.46 -5.58 -14.86
C VAL A 323 -13.16 -6.34 -13.57
N LEU A 324 -12.00 -6.10 -12.95
CA LEU A 324 -11.60 -6.77 -11.70
C LEU A 324 -12.32 -6.21 -10.47
N THR A 325 -12.58 -4.91 -10.40
CA THR A 325 -13.10 -4.26 -9.18
C THR A 325 -14.59 -4.06 -9.16
N LYS A 326 -15.28 -3.99 -10.32
CA LYS A 326 -16.70 -3.61 -10.34
C LYS A 326 -17.59 -4.50 -9.46
N GLY A 327 -17.35 -5.81 -9.46
CA GLY A 327 -18.09 -6.74 -8.60
C GLY A 327 -17.81 -6.54 -7.11
N TYR A 328 -16.57 -6.18 -6.75
CA TYR A 328 -16.23 -5.84 -5.37
C TYR A 328 -16.81 -4.50 -4.95
N GLU A 329 -16.83 -3.51 -5.84
CA GLU A 329 -17.47 -2.21 -5.62
C GLU A 329 -18.97 -2.36 -5.34
N THR A 330 -19.71 -3.10 -6.16
CA THR A 330 -21.15 -3.31 -5.96
C THR A 330 -21.45 -4.11 -4.68
N LYS A 331 -20.60 -5.10 -4.36
CA LYS A 331 -20.70 -5.82 -3.10
C LYS A 331 -20.44 -4.88 -1.92
N ALA A 332 -19.42 -4.03 -1.99
CA ALA A 332 -19.11 -3.07 -0.95
C ALA A 332 -20.27 -2.09 -0.73
N THR A 333 -20.84 -1.49 -1.79
CA THR A 333 -21.98 -0.59 -1.65
C THR A 333 -23.20 -1.29 -1.05
N SER A 334 -23.51 -2.51 -1.50
CA SER A 334 -24.64 -3.28 -0.94
C SER A 334 -24.43 -3.66 0.54
N LEU A 335 -23.20 -3.91 0.96
CA LEU A 335 -22.87 -4.21 2.36
C LEU A 335 -22.97 -2.96 3.23
N ILE A 336 -22.56 -1.80 2.70
CA ILE A 336 -22.70 -0.52 3.38
C ILE A 336 -24.18 -0.20 3.58
N GLU A 337 -25.00 -0.31 2.54
CA GLU A 337 -26.45 -0.08 2.62
C GLU A 337 -27.12 -1.00 3.65
N ARG A 338 -26.81 -2.30 3.63
CA ARG A 338 -27.32 -3.27 4.62
C ARG A 338 -26.87 -2.92 6.04
N LEU A 339 -25.62 -2.52 6.21
CA LEU A 339 -25.10 -2.14 7.51
C LEU A 339 -25.87 -0.94 8.05
N GLU A 340 -26.08 0.10 7.23
CA GLU A 340 -26.90 1.25 7.62
C GLU A 340 -28.33 0.87 8.00
N GLU A 341 -28.99 0.01 7.22
CA GLU A 341 -30.34 -0.50 7.54
C GLU A 341 -30.35 -1.22 8.89
N THR A 342 -29.40 -2.14 9.12
CA THR A 342 -29.34 -2.87 10.40
C THR A 342 -29.05 -1.96 11.59
N TYR A 343 -28.27 -0.88 11.41
CA TYR A 343 -28.03 0.09 12.46
C TYR A 343 -29.30 0.90 12.79
N ARG A 344 -30.05 1.33 11.78
CA ARG A 344 -31.35 2.00 11.98
C ARG A 344 -32.33 1.10 12.73
N ASP A 345 -32.39 -0.18 12.35
CA ASP A 345 -33.24 -1.16 13.03
C ASP A 345 -32.79 -1.40 14.47
N PHE A 346 -31.48 -1.51 14.71
CA PHE A 346 -30.92 -1.66 16.06
C PHE A 346 -31.29 -0.48 16.97
N GLU A 347 -31.14 0.76 16.48
CA GLU A 347 -31.51 1.97 17.22
C GLU A 347 -33.00 2.00 17.55
N LEU A 348 -33.86 1.63 16.58
CA LEU A 348 -35.30 1.53 16.80
C LEU A 348 -35.62 0.47 17.86
N GLN A 349 -35.04 -0.73 17.75
CA GLN A 349 -35.26 -1.80 18.73
C GLN A 349 -34.77 -1.40 20.13
N ALA A 350 -33.62 -0.75 20.24
CA ALA A 350 -33.10 -0.25 21.51
C ALA A 350 -34.06 0.78 22.14
N ALA A 351 -34.62 1.70 21.34
CA ALA A 351 -35.61 2.66 21.81
C ALA A 351 -36.92 1.98 22.24
N THR A 352 -37.41 0.99 21.49
CA THR A 352 -38.63 0.24 21.88
C THR A 352 -38.42 -0.56 23.16
N LEU A 353 -37.25 -1.18 23.34
CA LEU A 353 -36.91 -1.90 24.56
C LEU A 353 -36.90 -0.95 25.76
N ALA A 354 -36.28 0.22 25.63
CA ALA A 354 -36.28 1.23 26.68
C ALA A 354 -37.71 1.70 27.02
N ALA A 355 -38.57 1.89 26.00
CA ALA A 355 -39.98 2.23 26.21
C ALA A 355 -40.75 1.13 26.95
N PHE A 356 -40.55 -0.15 26.60
CA PHE A 356 -41.20 -1.26 27.28
C PHE A 356 -40.68 -1.48 28.71
N GLN A 357 -39.39 -1.23 28.97
CA GLN A 357 -38.85 -1.23 30.33
C GLN A 357 -39.50 -0.14 31.17
N ALA A 358 -39.54 1.10 30.67
CA ALA A 358 -40.19 2.21 31.36
C ALA A 358 -41.69 1.94 31.60
N LEU A 359 -42.37 1.30 30.65
CA LEU A 359 -43.76 0.89 30.81
C LEU A 359 -43.91 -0.18 31.89
N ARG A 360 -43.05 -1.21 31.87
CA ARG A 360 -43.05 -2.29 32.87
C ARG A 360 -42.85 -1.74 34.28
N ASP A 361 -41.88 -0.85 34.46
CA ASP A 361 -41.55 -0.28 35.77
C ASP A 361 -42.70 0.56 36.35
N ARG A 362 -43.55 1.12 35.47
CA ARG A 362 -44.78 1.84 35.87
C ARG A 362 -45.95 0.90 36.13
N GLU A 363 -46.13 -0.11 35.28
CA GLU A 363 -47.28 -1.02 35.36
C GLU A 363 -47.20 -1.96 36.57
N LEU A 364 -46.02 -2.46 36.94
CA LEU A 364 -45.85 -3.36 38.09
C LEU A 364 -46.43 -2.78 39.41
N PRO A 365 -45.99 -1.58 39.88
CA PRO A 365 -46.57 -1.00 41.08
C PRO A 365 -48.03 -0.55 40.88
N ALA A 366 -48.43 -0.17 39.67
CA ALA A 366 -49.84 0.17 39.38
C ALA A 366 -50.77 -1.05 39.50
N ILE A 367 -50.31 -2.24 39.10
CA ILE A 367 -51.04 -3.50 39.29
C ILE A 367 -51.14 -3.84 40.78
N GLU A 368 -50.05 -3.69 41.54
CA GLU A 368 -50.05 -3.96 42.97
C GLU A 368 -51.00 -3.04 43.75
N LYS A 369 -50.99 -1.74 43.44
CA LYS A 369 -51.94 -0.77 44.02
C LYS A 369 -53.38 -1.14 43.70
N ARG A 370 -53.70 -1.39 42.42
CA ARG A 370 -55.05 -1.83 42.00
C ARG A 370 -55.48 -3.10 42.74
N LYS A 371 -54.57 -4.06 42.92
CA LYS A 371 -54.86 -5.30 43.66
C LYS A 371 -55.17 -5.01 45.14
N GLN A 372 -54.40 -4.15 45.80
CA GLN A 372 -54.61 -3.78 47.21
C GLN A 372 -55.94 -3.03 47.40
N GLU A 373 -56.26 -2.08 46.51
CA GLU A 373 -57.52 -1.36 46.50
C GLU A 373 -58.72 -2.30 46.38
N GLN A 374 -58.67 -3.24 45.42
CA GLN A 374 -59.71 -4.25 45.24
C GLN A 374 -59.85 -5.17 46.46
N GLN A 375 -58.73 -5.57 47.08
CA GLN A 375 -58.76 -6.35 48.32
C GLN A 375 -59.41 -5.58 49.48
N ALA A 376 -59.09 -4.30 49.62
CA ALA A 376 -59.69 -3.45 50.64
C ALA A 376 -61.21 -3.28 50.44
N LEU A 377 -61.65 -3.10 49.19
CA LEU A 377 -63.08 -3.05 48.85
C LEU A 377 -63.79 -4.37 49.20
N VAL A 378 -63.20 -5.51 48.84
CA VAL A 378 -63.76 -6.82 49.18
C VAL A 378 -63.88 -7.02 50.69
N LEU A 379 -62.88 -6.58 51.47
CA LEU A 379 -62.93 -6.66 52.93
C LEU A 379 -64.04 -5.77 53.52
N ARG A 380 -64.19 -4.53 53.05
CA ARG A 380 -65.26 -3.62 53.48
C ARG A 380 -66.65 -4.20 53.18
N GLU A 381 -66.85 -4.75 51.99
CA GLU A 381 -68.12 -5.40 51.65
C GLU A 381 -68.37 -6.64 52.51
N ARG A 382 -67.34 -7.45 52.79
CA ARG A 382 -67.46 -8.59 53.72
C ARG A 382 -67.88 -8.15 55.13
N GLU A 383 -67.28 -7.11 55.67
CA GLU A 383 -67.64 -6.56 56.99
C GLU A 383 -69.09 -6.06 57.01
N LYS A 384 -69.50 -5.33 55.97
CA LYS A 384 -70.88 -4.85 55.79
C LYS A 384 -71.86 -6.02 55.73
N HIS A 385 -71.56 -7.07 54.94
CA HIS A 385 -72.39 -8.28 54.88
C HIS A 385 -72.49 -9.00 56.23
N LEU A 386 -71.39 -9.15 56.96
CA LEU A 386 -71.39 -9.75 58.30
C LEU A 386 -72.23 -8.92 59.27
N TRP A 387 -72.12 -7.60 59.23
CA TRP A 387 -72.94 -6.71 60.04
C TRP A 387 -74.42 -6.84 59.71
N MET A 388 -74.78 -6.85 58.42
CA MET A 388 -76.17 -7.06 57.97
C MET A 388 -76.72 -8.41 58.42
N GLN A 389 -75.92 -9.48 58.33
CA GLN A 389 -76.30 -10.82 58.81
C GLN A 389 -76.53 -10.83 60.32
N ARG A 390 -75.64 -10.21 61.11
CA ARG A 390 -75.81 -10.08 62.57
C ARG A 390 -77.07 -9.29 62.92
N ARG A 391 -77.33 -8.18 62.22
CA ARG A 391 -78.52 -7.36 62.41
C ARG A 391 -79.79 -8.12 62.06
N TYR A 392 -79.79 -8.86 60.95
CA TYR A 392 -80.89 -9.71 60.54
C TYR A 392 -81.19 -10.79 61.58
N ALA A 393 -80.16 -11.51 62.06
CA ALA A 393 -80.31 -12.53 63.11
C ALA A 393 -80.89 -11.95 64.41
N ALA A 394 -80.48 -10.74 64.82
CA ALA A 394 -81.02 -10.06 66.00
C ALA A 394 -82.50 -9.68 65.82
N LEU A 395 -82.87 -9.10 64.67
CA LEU A 395 -84.26 -8.75 64.35
C LEU A 395 -85.14 -10.01 64.25
N GLN A 396 -84.60 -11.10 63.72
CA GLN A 396 -85.29 -12.37 63.62
C GLN A 396 -85.60 -12.96 65.01
N ARG A 397 -84.65 -12.89 65.96
CA ARG A 397 -84.90 -13.26 67.37
C ARG A 397 -85.98 -12.39 68.01
N GLN A 398 -85.93 -11.06 67.82
CA GLN A 398 -86.97 -10.16 68.33
C GLN A 398 -88.34 -10.47 67.74
N LYS A 399 -88.40 -10.78 66.45
CA LYS A 399 -89.64 -11.21 65.80
C LYS A 399 -90.18 -12.51 66.43
N GLU A 400 -89.31 -13.50 66.64
CA GLU A 400 -89.68 -14.77 67.28
C GLU A 400 -90.17 -14.56 68.73
N GLU A 401 -89.50 -13.71 69.51
CA GLU A 401 -89.91 -13.31 70.86
C GLU A 401 -91.29 -12.63 70.86
N LEU A 402 -91.50 -11.64 69.98
CA LEU A 402 -92.78 -10.94 69.85
C LEU A 402 -93.90 -11.88 69.37
N GLN A 403 -93.60 -12.80 68.46
CA GLN A 403 -94.54 -13.83 68.02
C GLN A 403 -94.90 -14.80 69.15
N ALA A 404 -93.91 -15.20 69.97
CA ALA A 404 -94.16 -16.01 71.15
C ALA A 404 -95.01 -15.27 72.20
N LEU A 405 -94.76 -13.97 72.41
CA LEU A 405 -95.58 -13.13 73.29
C LEU A 405 -97.02 -12.95 72.77
N LEU A 406 -97.19 -12.75 71.46
CA LEU A 406 -98.52 -12.71 70.82
C LEU A 406 -99.25 -14.05 70.92
N ALA A 407 -98.53 -15.18 70.79
CA ALA A 407 -99.11 -16.51 70.96
C ALA A 407 -99.44 -16.85 72.42
N ALA A 408 -98.72 -16.27 73.39
CA ALA A 408 -98.96 -16.42 74.82
C ALA A 408 -100.03 -15.48 75.38
N ALA A 409 -100.43 -14.44 74.64
CA ALA A 409 -101.54 -13.57 75.01
C ALA A 409 -102.88 -14.32 74.88
N PRO A 410 -103.70 -14.43 75.94
CA PRO A 410 -104.98 -15.12 75.85
C PRO A 410 -105.94 -14.35 74.94
N ALA A 411 -106.61 -15.07 74.04
CA ALA A 411 -107.65 -14.54 73.17
C ALA A 411 -108.76 -13.88 73.99
N SER A 412 -108.79 -12.55 74.03
CA SER A 412 -109.94 -11.78 74.46
C SER A 412 -110.18 -10.66 73.45
N GLN A 413 -111.38 -10.69 72.89
CA GLN A 413 -112.06 -9.67 72.08
C GLN A 413 -111.81 -9.72 70.56
N ALA A 414 -112.47 -10.68 69.93
CA ALA A 414 -113.15 -10.40 68.67
C ALA A 414 -114.46 -9.64 68.95
N LEU A 415 -114.68 -8.55 68.20
CA LEU A 415 -115.95 -7.89 67.83
C LEU A 415 -116.67 -6.99 68.86
N THR A 416 -116.59 -5.67 68.64
CA THR A 416 -117.77 -4.75 68.66
C THR A 416 -117.56 -3.52 67.75
N SER A 417 -118.60 -3.24 66.95
CA SER A 417 -119.06 -1.96 66.33
C SER A 417 -118.29 -1.28 65.18
N SER A 418 -118.76 -1.58 63.95
CA SER A 418 -119.35 -0.67 62.93
C SER A 418 -119.26 0.86 63.08
N GLU A 419 -119.01 1.51 61.93
CA GLU A 419 -119.42 2.86 61.50
C GLU A 419 -118.83 4.12 62.17
N ALA A 420 -117.97 4.84 61.44
CA ALA A 420 -118.18 6.26 61.09
C ALA A 420 -117.05 6.81 60.18
N MET A 421 -117.41 7.02 58.91
CA MET A 421 -117.15 8.21 58.09
C MET A 421 -115.79 8.96 58.17
N ALA A 422 -115.16 8.99 56.99
CA ALA A 422 -114.88 10.20 56.20
C ALA A 422 -113.57 11.01 56.40
N ASN A 423 -112.98 11.24 55.21
CA ASN A 423 -112.29 12.44 54.73
C ASN A 423 -110.78 12.62 54.94
N GLY A 424 -110.13 12.95 53.82
CA GLY A 424 -108.92 13.77 53.75
C GLY A 424 -107.78 13.15 52.92
N THR A 425 -107.90 13.06 51.59
CA THR A 425 -107.27 13.99 50.62
C THR A 425 -105.76 14.26 50.80
N SER A 426 -105.01 13.85 49.76
CA SER A 426 -103.93 14.59 49.05
C SER A 426 -102.61 14.85 49.81
N GLU A 427 -101.40 14.77 49.25
CA GLU A 427 -100.89 15.29 47.98
C GLU A 427 -99.57 14.59 47.58
N GLU A 428 -99.36 14.47 46.25
CA GLU A 428 -98.14 14.77 45.46
C GLU A 428 -96.75 14.28 45.93
N ALA A 429 -96.00 13.45 45.19
CA ALA A 429 -95.48 13.56 43.81
C ALA A 429 -94.47 14.71 43.57
N LYS A 430 -93.29 14.32 43.04
CA LYS A 430 -92.22 15.12 42.38
C LYS A 430 -91.23 15.78 43.37
N LYS A 431 -89.91 15.72 43.19
CA LYS A 431 -89.07 15.98 41.99
C LYS A 431 -87.62 15.50 42.27
N ALA A 432 -86.97 14.83 41.31
CA ALA A 432 -85.80 15.29 40.53
C ALA A 432 -84.46 15.26 41.33
N ASP A 433 -83.51 14.40 40.97
CA ASP A 433 -82.52 14.50 39.86
C ASP A 433 -81.47 15.60 40.07
N GLN A 434 -80.19 15.19 39.93
CA GLN A 434 -78.99 16.00 39.64
C GLN A 434 -78.55 16.97 40.77
N GLU A 435 -77.30 17.19 41.16
CA GLU A 435 -75.91 17.07 40.69
C GLU A 435 -75.04 17.07 41.99
N THR A 436 -73.78 16.67 42.09
CA THR A 436 -72.51 17.21 41.53
C THR A 436 -71.40 16.29 42.07
N GLU A 437 -70.57 15.62 41.27
CA GLU A 437 -69.27 16.12 40.78
C GLU A 437 -68.62 17.22 41.64
N GLU A 438 -67.75 16.81 42.56
CA GLU A 438 -66.37 17.30 42.71
C GLU A 438 -65.48 16.20 43.33
#